data_AF-A0A7C7RHL9-F1
#
_entry.id   AF-A0A7C7RHL9-F1
#
_cell.length_a   1.000
_cell.length_b   1.000
_cell.length_c   1.000
_cell.angle_alpha   90.00
_cell.angle_beta   90.00
_cell.angle_gamma   90.00
#
_symmetry.space_group_name_H-M   'P 1'
#
loop_
_entity.id
_entity.type
_entity.pdbx_description
1 polymer ?
#
loop_
_entity_poly.entity_id
_entity_poly.type
_entity_poly.pdbx_seq_one_letter_code
_entity_poly.pdbx_strand_id
1 'polypeptide(L)'
;MKIGFIGIELEEGKVKFNDKNLNALEKKDKPKKVTPFFAEFVQDKSDLHEELAQVDAIIIPQESILDLLILDIEKLEIRLERAENEVEQKLLQTALDKLEEEIPLCDAGFNPEDETIILSAAPFSLKPVIQINGDEESDDLIDQVLQKTGYMFFYTTGPSESHAWLVKKGSDIITCAAKIHSDLARGFIKGDVVDFDDYLECHNFNECKSKGIARVVDRDYVVQANEIIEIRFNV
;
A
#
# COMPACT_ATOMS: atom_id res chain seq x y z
N MET A 1 3.39 6.83 -0.30
CA MET A 1 3.10 5.92 -1.42
C MET A 1 3.08 6.78 -2.66
N LYS A 2 3.80 6.36 -3.71
CA LYS A 2 3.78 7.02 -5.01
C LYS A 2 2.84 6.24 -5.93
N ILE A 3 1.91 6.93 -6.56
CA ILE A 3 0.90 6.36 -7.45
C ILE A 3 1.12 6.97 -8.82
N GLY A 4 1.53 6.13 -9.78
CA GLY A 4 1.66 6.53 -11.17
C GLY A 4 0.29 6.57 -11.82
N PHE A 5 0.06 7.49 -12.74
CA PHE A 5 -1.14 7.46 -13.57
C PHE A 5 -0.84 7.75 -15.04
N ILE A 6 -1.62 7.11 -15.91
CA ILE A 6 -1.51 7.19 -17.36
C ILE A 6 -2.91 7.48 -17.92
N GLY A 7 -3.02 8.36 -18.91
CA GLY A 7 -4.27 8.55 -19.66
C GLY A 7 -5.42 9.21 -18.90
N ILE A 8 -5.20 9.74 -17.68
CA ILE A 8 -6.21 10.46 -16.89
C ILE A 8 -5.79 11.87 -16.52
N GLU A 9 -6.79 12.75 -16.38
CA GLU A 9 -6.63 14.10 -15.85
C GLU A 9 -6.67 14.07 -14.31
N LEU A 10 -5.51 13.88 -13.70
CA LEU A 10 -5.31 14.02 -12.26
C LEU A 10 -4.25 15.10 -11.98
N GLU A 11 -4.42 15.83 -10.87
CA GLU A 11 -3.40 16.76 -10.40
C GLU A 11 -2.21 15.99 -9.80
N GLU A 12 -1.00 16.31 -10.25
CA GLU A 12 0.23 15.78 -9.68
C GLU A 12 0.51 16.33 -8.28
N GLY A 13 1.24 15.52 -7.51
CA GLY A 13 1.75 15.90 -6.21
C GLY A 13 1.03 15.22 -5.06
N LYS A 14 1.18 15.80 -3.87
CA LYS A 14 0.71 15.19 -2.62
C LYS A 14 -0.76 15.48 -2.40
N VAL A 15 -1.57 14.44 -2.49
CA VAL A 15 -2.99 14.47 -2.16
C VAL A 15 -3.19 13.89 -0.76
N LYS A 16 -3.88 14.65 0.09
CA LYS A 16 -4.29 14.20 1.42
C LYS A 16 -5.41 13.17 1.25
N PHE A 17 -5.22 11.98 1.80
CA PHE A 17 -6.26 10.98 1.85
C PHE A 17 -7.27 11.29 2.96
N ASN A 18 -8.57 11.25 2.63
CA ASN A 18 -9.66 11.52 3.56
C ASN A 18 -10.07 10.27 4.35
N ASP A 19 -9.22 9.85 5.28
CA ASP A 19 -9.47 8.69 6.13
C ASP A 19 -10.64 8.95 7.13
N LYS A 20 -11.75 8.25 6.92
CA LYS A 20 -12.96 8.32 7.76
C LYS A 20 -12.70 7.96 9.22
N ASN A 21 -11.82 6.99 9.48
CA ASN A 21 -11.50 6.54 10.83
C ASN A 21 -10.64 7.59 11.53
N LEU A 22 -9.61 8.13 10.86
CA LEU A 22 -8.81 9.21 11.43
C LEU A 22 -9.66 10.46 11.75
N ASN A 23 -10.59 10.82 10.85
CA ASN A 23 -11.52 11.92 11.07
C ASN A 23 -12.44 11.70 12.28
N ALA A 24 -12.85 10.44 12.53
CA ALA A 24 -13.62 10.09 13.71
C ALA A 24 -12.79 10.18 15.00
N LEU A 25 -11.52 9.73 14.97
CA LEU A 25 -10.58 9.89 16.08
C LEU A 25 -10.31 11.37 16.39
N GLU A 26 -10.13 12.21 15.38
CA GLU A 26 -9.98 13.67 15.55
C GLU A 26 -11.17 14.28 16.29
N LYS A 27 -12.40 13.94 15.87
CA LYS A 27 -13.63 14.45 16.51
C LYS A 27 -13.75 13.98 17.96
N LYS A 28 -13.39 12.73 18.21
CA LYS A 28 -13.51 12.06 19.50
C LYS A 28 -12.48 12.59 20.51
N ASP A 29 -11.20 12.51 20.17
CA ASP A 29 -10.10 12.75 21.11
C ASP A 29 -9.59 14.20 21.08
N LYS A 30 -9.99 14.99 20.07
CA LYS A 30 -9.64 16.41 19.92
C LYS A 30 -8.14 16.65 20.13
N PRO A 31 -7.27 15.94 19.40
CA PRO A 31 -5.83 16.02 19.58
C PRO A 31 -5.32 17.42 19.23
N LYS A 32 -4.16 17.81 19.77
CA LYS A 32 -3.48 19.04 19.35
C LYS A 32 -2.99 18.99 17.90
N LYS A 33 -2.77 17.79 17.37
CA LYS A 33 -2.25 17.55 16.01
C LYS A 33 -2.96 16.35 15.38
N VAL A 34 -3.27 16.45 14.10
CA VAL A 34 -3.72 15.32 13.28
C VAL A 34 -2.73 15.13 12.14
N THR A 35 -2.20 13.92 12.01
CA THR A 35 -1.26 13.56 10.94
C THR A 35 -1.94 12.57 10.00
N PRO A 36 -2.49 13.05 8.86
CA PRO A 36 -3.12 12.19 7.87
C PRO A 36 -2.08 11.53 6.97
N PHE A 37 -2.54 10.54 6.20
CA PHE A 37 -1.78 9.97 5.11
C PHE A 37 -1.83 10.85 3.85
N PHE A 38 -0.73 10.87 3.10
CA PHE A 38 -0.64 11.52 1.80
C PHE A 38 -0.17 10.50 0.76
N ALA A 39 -0.93 10.40 -0.33
CA ALA A 39 -0.48 9.74 -1.55
C ALA A 39 0.17 10.79 -2.46
N GLU A 40 1.21 10.40 -3.20
CA GLU A 40 1.85 11.25 -4.19
C GLU A 40 1.47 10.75 -5.57
N PHE A 41 0.67 11.52 -6.31
CA PHE A 41 0.32 11.21 -7.69
C PHE A 41 1.40 11.74 -8.63
N VAL A 42 1.86 10.88 -9.52
CA VAL A 42 2.93 11.20 -10.48
C VAL A 42 2.46 10.81 -11.87
N GLN A 43 2.48 11.77 -12.79
CA GLN A 43 2.23 11.49 -14.19
C GLN A 43 3.53 11.09 -14.85
N ASP A 44 3.49 10.02 -15.64
CA ASP A 44 4.63 9.71 -16.49
C ASP A 44 4.64 10.62 -17.72
N LYS A 45 5.62 11.52 -17.77
CA LYS A 45 5.80 12.51 -18.85
C LYS A 45 7.02 12.22 -19.70
N SER A 46 7.73 11.13 -19.41
CA SER A 46 9.02 10.82 -20.02
C SER A 46 8.88 9.72 -21.05
N ASP A 47 9.52 9.89 -22.22
CA ASP A 47 9.60 8.82 -23.24
C ASP A 47 10.35 7.58 -22.72
N LEU A 48 11.09 7.73 -21.62
CA LEU A 48 11.86 6.67 -20.96
C LEU A 48 11.08 6.00 -19.81
N HIS A 49 9.86 6.47 -19.53
CA HIS A 49 8.99 5.93 -18.50
C HIS A 49 9.65 5.79 -17.10
N GLU A 50 10.53 6.74 -16.76
CA GLU A 50 11.35 6.70 -15.54
C GLU A 50 10.52 6.86 -14.27
N GLU A 51 9.40 7.59 -14.35
CA GLU A 51 8.51 7.78 -13.20
C GLU A 51 7.77 6.48 -12.87
N LEU A 52 7.31 5.73 -13.88
CA LEU A 52 6.67 4.42 -13.69
C LEU A 52 7.61 3.38 -13.04
N ALA A 53 8.93 3.56 -13.13
CA ALA A 53 9.88 2.70 -12.42
C ALA A 53 9.82 2.90 -10.89
N GLN A 54 9.48 4.10 -10.42
CA GLN A 54 9.58 4.51 -9.01
C GLN A 54 8.26 4.48 -8.24
N VAL A 55 7.14 4.21 -8.91
CA VAL A 55 5.82 4.18 -8.28
C VAL A 55 5.54 2.84 -7.60
N ASP A 56 4.67 2.86 -6.59
CA ASP A 56 4.21 1.69 -5.85
C ASP A 56 3.01 1.00 -6.56
N ALA A 57 2.25 1.75 -7.35
CA ALA A 57 1.09 1.29 -8.11
C ALA A 57 0.83 2.19 -9.33
N ILE A 58 0.09 1.68 -10.30
CA ILE A 58 -0.25 2.39 -11.55
C ILE A 58 -1.78 2.43 -11.69
N ILE A 59 -2.32 3.61 -11.97
CA ILE A 59 -3.72 3.82 -12.33
C ILE A 59 -3.81 4.09 -13.83
N ILE A 60 -4.74 3.44 -14.50
CA ILE A 60 -4.94 3.59 -15.93
C ILE A 60 -6.42 3.37 -16.29
N PRO A 61 -7.01 4.12 -17.23
CA PRO A 61 -8.33 3.80 -17.76
C PRO A 61 -8.31 2.43 -18.42
N GLN A 62 -9.41 1.68 -18.29
CA GLN A 62 -9.53 0.36 -18.91
C GLN A 62 -9.29 0.41 -20.42
N GLU A 63 -9.79 1.45 -21.09
CA GLU A 63 -9.61 1.69 -22.52
C GLU A 63 -8.17 2.02 -22.94
N SER A 64 -7.32 2.41 -21.99
CA SER A 64 -5.92 2.78 -22.20
C SER A 64 -4.93 1.72 -21.72
N ILE A 65 -5.39 0.54 -21.28
CA ILE A 65 -4.51 -0.49 -20.71
C ILE A 65 -3.33 -0.83 -21.63
N LEU A 66 -3.58 -0.86 -22.94
CA LEU A 66 -2.58 -1.16 -23.97
C LEU A 66 -1.40 -0.18 -23.98
N ASP A 67 -1.60 1.08 -23.57
CA ASP A 67 -0.53 2.09 -23.49
C ASP A 67 0.57 1.67 -22.49
N LEU A 68 0.18 0.92 -21.45
CA LEU A 68 1.11 0.33 -20.48
C LEU A 68 1.67 -1.00 -20.98
N LEU A 69 0.82 -1.89 -21.49
CA LEU A 69 1.23 -3.27 -21.80
C LEU A 69 2.21 -3.34 -22.97
N ILE A 70 2.12 -2.43 -23.95
CA ILE A 70 3.06 -2.38 -25.06
C ILE A 70 4.50 -2.16 -24.57
N LEU A 71 4.69 -1.32 -23.54
CA LEU A 71 6.01 -1.07 -22.94
C LEU A 71 6.60 -2.34 -22.31
N ASP A 72 5.75 -3.18 -21.75
CA ASP A 72 6.16 -4.44 -21.15
C ASP A 72 6.41 -5.52 -22.21
N ILE A 73 5.61 -5.56 -23.27
CA ILE A 73 5.83 -6.45 -24.42
C ILE A 73 7.24 -6.22 -24.99
N GLU A 74 7.60 -4.97 -25.28
CA GLU A 74 8.92 -4.62 -25.81
C GLU A 74 10.06 -5.09 -24.88
N LYS A 75 9.91 -4.89 -23.57
CA LYS A 75 10.90 -5.33 -22.58
C LYS A 75 11.02 -6.85 -22.51
N LEU A 76 9.90 -7.56 -22.52
CA LEU A 76 9.89 -9.02 -22.43
C LEU A 76 10.43 -9.68 -23.71
N GLU A 77 10.12 -9.14 -24.89
CA GLU A 77 10.69 -9.61 -26.16
C GLU A 77 12.22 -9.48 -26.18
N ILE A 78 12.75 -8.31 -25.78
CA ILE A 78 14.20 -8.08 -25.67
C ILE A 78 14.85 -9.05 -24.67
N ARG A 79 14.16 -9.37 -23.57
CA ARG A 79 14.66 -10.33 -22.58
C ARG A 79 14.63 -11.77 -23.12
N LEU A 80 13.56 -12.13 -23.84
CA LEU A 80 13.34 -13.45 -24.42
C LEU A 80 14.42 -13.80 -25.44
N GLU A 81 14.82 -12.86 -26.31
CA GLU A 81 15.93 -13.04 -27.26
C GLU A 81 17.26 -13.40 -26.60
N ARG A 82 17.44 -12.97 -25.33
CA ARG A 82 18.67 -13.15 -24.54
C ARG A 82 18.54 -14.26 -23.48
N ALA A 83 17.40 -14.92 -23.38
CA ALA A 83 17.17 -15.95 -22.39
C ALA A 83 17.87 -17.25 -22.82
N GLU A 84 18.71 -17.81 -21.95
CA GLU A 84 19.51 -19.01 -22.24
C GLU A 84 18.84 -20.30 -21.77
N ASN A 85 17.91 -20.21 -20.81
CA ASN A 85 17.23 -21.36 -20.22
C ASN A 85 15.80 -21.49 -20.75
N GLU A 86 15.42 -22.71 -21.15
CA GLU A 86 14.07 -23.08 -21.60
C GLU A 86 12.97 -22.71 -20.58
N VAL A 87 13.26 -22.77 -19.28
CA VAL A 87 12.30 -22.39 -18.23
C VAL A 87 11.97 -20.90 -18.30
N GLU A 88 13.01 -20.06 -18.41
CA GLU A 88 12.83 -18.60 -18.52
C GLU A 88 12.13 -18.25 -19.84
N GLN A 89 12.53 -18.86 -20.95
CA GLN A 89 11.89 -18.63 -22.26
C GLN A 89 10.39 -18.94 -22.23
N LYS A 90 10.02 -20.10 -21.66
CA LYS A 90 8.61 -20.49 -21.54
C LYS A 90 7.83 -19.53 -20.63
N LEU A 91 8.45 -19.08 -19.55
CA LEU A 91 7.82 -18.14 -18.62
C LEU A 91 7.61 -16.78 -19.26
N LEU A 92 8.61 -16.23 -19.95
CA LEU A 92 8.52 -14.97 -20.68
C LEU A 92 7.48 -15.05 -21.80
N GLN A 93 7.40 -16.16 -22.52
CA GLN A 93 6.35 -16.38 -23.51
C GLN A 93 4.96 -16.39 -22.86
N THR A 94 4.80 -17.08 -21.72
CA THR A 94 3.53 -17.08 -20.98
C THR A 94 3.15 -15.67 -20.52
N ALA A 95 4.13 -14.87 -20.10
CA ALA A 95 3.90 -13.47 -19.73
C ALA A 95 3.50 -12.60 -20.94
N LEU A 96 4.13 -12.79 -22.10
CA LEU A 96 3.73 -12.12 -23.35
C LEU A 96 2.29 -12.47 -23.74
N ASP A 97 1.93 -13.76 -23.72
CA ASP A 97 0.57 -14.21 -24.04
C ASP A 97 -0.48 -13.54 -23.10
N LYS A 98 -0.13 -13.31 -21.83
CA LYS A 98 -1.01 -12.61 -20.87
C LYS A 98 -1.19 -11.13 -21.21
N LEU A 99 -0.11 -10.45 -21.62
CA LEU A 99 -0.17 -9.06 -22.05
C LEU A 99 -1.01 -8.91 -23.33
N GLU A 100 -0.91 -9.85 -24.28
CA GLU A 100 -1.74 -9.88 -25.49
C GLU A 100 -3.23 -10.11 -25.19
N GLU A 101 -3.54 -10.83 -24.10
CA GLU A 101 -4.90 -10.98 -23.56
C GLU A 101 -5.39 -9.74 -22.77
N GLU A 102 -4.65 -8.63 -22.80
CA GLU A 102 -4.90 -7.39 -22.04
C GLU A 102 -4.86 -7.59 -20.52
N ILE A 103 -4.14 -8.60 -20.04
CA ILE A 103 -3.99 -8.91 -18.61
C ILE A 103 -2.65 -8.35 -18.10
N PRO A 104 -2.65 -7.36 -17.18
CA PRO A 104 -1.41 -6.90 -16.57
C PRO A 104 -0.74 -8.02 -15.77
N LEU A 105 0.59 -8.05 -15.72
CA LEU A 105 1.33 -9.18 -15.13
C LEU A 105 1.05 -9.39 -13.64
N CYS A 106 0.67 -8.34 -12.90
CA CYS A 106 0.24 -8.46 -11.50
C CYS A 106 -1.05 -9.28 -11.34
N ASP A 107 -1.84 -9.41 -12.39
CA ASP A 107 -3.12 -10.15 -12.42
C ASP A 107 -3.02 -11.48 -13.16
N ALA A 108 -1.84 -11.81 -13.70
CA ALA A 108 -1.59 -13.01 -14.48
C ALA A 108 -1.45 -14.29 -13.62
N GLY A 109 -1.39 -14.18 -12.29
CA GLY A 109 -1.39 -15.32 -11.37
C GLY A 109 -0.05 -16.07 -11.29
N PHE A 110 1.06 -15.39 -11.58
CA PHE A 110 2.41 -15.95 -11.38
C PHE A 110 2.67 -16.21 -9.90
N ASN A 111 3.49 -17.22 -9.62
CA ASN A 111 3.98 -17.45 -8.26
C ASN A 111 5.21 -16.56 -7.98
N PRO A 112 5.63 -16.38 -6.71
CA PRO A 112 6.74 -15.47 -6.37
C PRO A 112 8.09 -15.81 -7.02
N GLU A 113 8.35 -17.08 -7.32
CA GLU A 113 9.60 -17.49 -7.99
C GLU A 113 9.58 -17.04 -9.46
N ASP A 114 8.46 -17.23 -10.14
CA ASP A 114 8.23 -16.79 -11.51
C ASP A 114 8.24 -15.26 -11.63
N GLU A 115 7.58 -14.55 -10.72
CA GLU A 115 7.61 -13.08 -10.66
C GLU A 115 9.04 -12.54 -10.56
N THR A 116 9.90 -13.20 -9.78
CA THR A 116 11.31 -12.81 -9.63
C THR A 116 12.07 -12.92 -10.94
N ILE A 117 11.79 -13.94 -11.75
CA ILE A 117 12.41 -14.12 -13.07
C ILE A 117 11.91 -13.05 -14.04
N ILE A 118 10.60 -12.82 -14.09
CA ILE A 118 9.96 -11.79 -14.93
C ILE A 118 10.47 -10.40 -14.57
N LEU A 119 10.67 -10.11 -13.28
CA LEU A 119 11.19 -8.85 -12.78
C LEU A 119 12.58 -8.51 -13.33
N SER A 120 13.36 -9.49 -13.82
CA SER A 120 14.65 -9.23 -14.47
C SER A 120 14.54 -8.40 -15.75
N ALA A 121 13.38 -8.41 -16.41
CA ALA A 121 13.06 -7.54 -17.55
C ALA A 121 12.53 -6.15 -17.13
N ALA A 122 12.34 -5.94 -15.83
CA ALA A 122 11.75 -4.74 -15.23
C ALA A 122 10.43 -4.27 -15.89
N PRO A 123 9.44 -5.16 -16.09
CA PRO A 123 8.12 -4.75 -16.57
C PRO A 123 7.41 -3.88 -15.53
N PHE A 124 6.57 -2.97 -16.01
CA PHE A 124 5.80 -2.04 -15.20
C PHE A 124 4.53 -2.67 -14.64
N SER A 125 3.80 -3.47 -15.43
CA SER A 125 2.52 -4.08 -15.06
C SER A 125 2.62 -5.24 -14.07
N LEU A 126 3.84 -5.63 -13.67
CA LEU A 126 4.06 -6.49 -12.50
C LEU A 126 3.80 -5.73 -11.19
N LYS A 127 3.90 -4.40 -11.21
CA LYS A 127 3.39 -3.55 -10.12
C LYS A 127 1.86 -3.62 -10.11
N PRO A 128 1.21 -3.39 -8.95
CA PRO A 128 -0.24 -3.27 -8.88
C PRO A 128 -0.81 -2.28 -9.90
N VAL A 129 -1.60 -2.78 -10.86
CA VAL A 129 -2.33 -1.99 -11.85
C VAL A 129 -3.80 -1.89 -11.43
N ILE A 130 -4.32 -0.66 -11.40
CA ILE A 130 -5.70 -0.34 -11.08
C ILE A 130 -6.33 0.22 -12.36
N GLN A 131 -7.27 -0.54 -12.91
CA GLN A 131 -8.04 -0.15 -14.09
C GLN A 131 -9.31 0.60 -13.63
N ILE A 132 -9.55 1.78 -14.18
CA ILE A 132 -10.63 2.68 -13.76
C ILE A 132 -11.52 3.09 -14.94
N ASN A 133 -12.69 3.67 -14.65
CA ASN A 133 -13.60 4.19 -15.68
C ASN A 133 -13.34 5.68 -15.99
N GLY A 134 -12.65 6.40 -15.12
CA GLY A 134 -12.20 7.78 -15.32
C GLY A 134 -13.03 8.86 -14.61
N ASP A 135 -14.06 8.50 -13.84
CA ASP A 135 -14.90 9.42 -13.07
C ASP A 135 -14.65 9.37 -11.55
N GLU A 136 -13.69 8.55 -11.10
CA GLU A 136 -13.38 8.35 -9.70
C GLU A 136 -12.64 9.55 -9.06
N GLU A 137 -13.03 9.91 -7.83
CA GLU A 137 -12.33 10.94 -7.06
C GLU A 137 -11.00 10.42 -6.48
N SER A 138 -10.08 11.31 -6.11
CA SER A 138 -8.76 10.92 -5.61
C SER A 138 -8.80 10.00 -4.40
N ASP A 139 -9.79 10.16 -3.50
CA ASP A 139 -9.94 9.29 -2.34
C ASP A 139 -10.35 7.86 -2.76
N ASP A 140 -11.26 7.72 -3.73
CA ASP A 140 -11.68 6.41 -4.26
C ASP A 140 -10.50 5.71 -4.95
N LEU A 141 -9.69 6.46 -5.70
CA LEU A 141 -8.47 5.97 -6.32
C LEU A 141 -7.45 5.47 -5.30
N ILE A 142 -7.20 6.25 -4.24
CA ILE A 142 -6.30 5.85 -3.16
C ILE A 142 -6.83 4.58 -2.48
N ASP A 143 -8.13 4.50 -2.20
CA ASP A 143 -8.75 3.31 -1.59
C ASP A 143 -8.56 2.05 -2.46
N GLN A 144 -8.81 2.14 -3.77
CA GLN A 144 -8.57 1.03 -4.71
C GLN A 144 -7.10 0.61 -4.73
N VAL A 145 -6.18 1.58 -4.75
CA VAL A 145 -4.73 1.31 -4.69
C VAL A 145 -4.35 0.61 -3.38
N LEU A 146 -4.84 1.08 -2.23
CA LEU A 146 -4.57 0.46 -0.94
C LEU A 146 -5.07 -0.98 -0.87
N GLN A 147 -6.25 -1.25 -1.45
CA GLN A 147 -6.80 -2.60 -1.55
C GLN A 147 -5.92 -3.51 -2.41
N LYS A 148 -5.55 -3.06 -3.63
CA LYS A 148 -4.74 -3.82 -4.58
C LYS A 148 -3.32 -4.08 -4.09
N THR A 149 -2.69 -3.06 -3.50
CA THR A 149 -1.31 -3.13 -2.97
C THR A 149 -1.22 -3.89 -1.63
N GLY A 150 -2.35 -4.22 -1.02
CA GLY A 150 -2.39 -4.96 0.24
C GLY A 150 -1.89 -4.16 1.43
N TYR A 151 -2.04 -2.84 1.44
CA TYR A 151 -1.74 -2.00 2.60
C TYR A 151 -2.98 -1.81 3.49
N MET A 152 -2.74 -1.45 4.74
CA MET A 152 -3.75 -1.09 5.72
C MET A 152 -3.25 0.04 6.62
N PHE A 153 -4.19 0.71 7.29
CA PHE A 153 -3.88 1.64 8.36
C PHE A 153 -4.00 0.97 9.73
N PHE A 154 -3.14 1.37 10.65
CA PHE A 154 -3.40 1.32 12.08
C PHE A 154 -3.27 2.75 12.63
N TYR A 155 -3.72 2.96 13.86
CA TYR A 155 -3.78 4.30 14.43
C TYR A 155 -3.02 4.41 15.76
N THR A 156 -2.48 5.58 16.01
CA THR A 156 -2.12 6.04 17.36
C THR A 156 -2.95 7.28 17.64
N THR A 157 -3.57 7.39 18.81
CA THR A 157 -4.42 8.53 19.14
C THR A 157 -4.39 8.87 20.63
N GLY A 158 -4.73 10.12 20.96
CA GLY A 158 -4.77 10.68 22.30
C GLY A 158 -4.72 12.21 22.27
N PRO A 159 -4.61 12.88 23.43
CA PRO A 159 -4.71 14.35 23.51
C PRO A 159 -3.61 15.11 22.73
N SER A 160 -2.46 14.46 22.50
CA SER A 160 -1.33 15.08 21.81
C SER A 160 -1.46 14.99 20.29
N GLU A 161 -1.70 13.78 19.76
CA GLU A 161 -1.71 13.53 18.33
C GLU A 161 -2.65 12.36 18.00
N SER A 162 -3.36 12.47 16.87
CA SER A 162 -3.94 11.34 16.15
C SER A 162 -3.22 11.15 14.82
N HIS A 163 -2.81 9.92 14.51
CA HIS A 163 -2.02 9.62 13.32
C HIS A 163 -2.47 8.30 12.69
N ALA A 164 -2.70 8.32 11.38
CA ALA A 164 -2.88 7.14 10.53
C ALA A 164 -1.54 6.63 9.99
N TRP A 165 -1.16 5.41 10.36
CA TRP A 165 0.10 4.80 9.95
C TRP A 165 -0.13 3.73 8.89
N LEU A 166 0.41 3.95 7.69
CA LEU A 166 0.32 2.99 6.59
C LEU A 166 1.36 1.86 6.72
N VAL A 167 0.91 0.61 6.71
CA VAL A 167 1.74 -0.61 6.72
C VAL A 167 1.15 -1.70 5.83
N LYS A 168 1.97 -2.69 5.43
CA LYS A 168 1.45 -3.85 4.68
C LYS A 168 0.52 -4.68 5.57
N LYS A 169 -0.55 -5.22 5.01
CA LYS A 169 -1.40 -6.21 5.69
C LYS A 169 -0.53 -7.39 6.14
N GLY A 170 -0.80 -7.90 7.34
CA GLY A 170 0.00 -8.96 7.94
C GLY A 170 1.26 -8.49 8.68
N SER A 171 1.49 -7.17 8.79
CA SER A 171 2.62 -6.65 9.57
C SER A 171 2.46 -6.98 11.06
N ASP A 172 3.56 -7.42 11.69
CA ASP A 172 3.62 -7.62 13.13
C ASP A 172 3.71 -6.29 13.89
N ILE A 173 3.45 -6.33 15.20
CA ILE A 173 3.45 -5.14 16.04
C ILE A 173 4.82 -4.49 16.19
N ILE A 174 5.93 -5.24 16.02
CA ILE A 174 7.28 -4.67 16.03
C ILE A 174 7.50 -3.81 14.79
N THR A 175 7.02 -4.27 13.64
CA THR A 175 7.05 -3.56 12.36
C THR A 175 6.20 -2.30 12.46
N CYS A 176 5.01 -2.37 13.06
CA CYS A 176 4.19 -1.20 13.35
C CYS A 176 4.89 -0.23 14.33
N ALA A 177 5.54 -0.72 15.38
CA ALA A 177 6.33 0.10 16.29
C ALA A 177 7.49 0.82 15.56
N ALA A 178 8.20 0.11 14.68
CA ALA A 178 9.28 0.68 13.87
C ALA A 178 8.77 1.76 12.91
N LYS A 179 7.55 1.58 12.38
CA LYS A 179 6.87 2.57 11.55
C LYS A 179 6.60 3.87 12.31
N ILE A 180 6.22 3.76 13.60
CA ILE A 180 6.05 4.92 14.48
C ILE A 180 7.41 5.58 14.76
N HIS A 181 8.37 4.81 15.28
CA HIS A 181 9.74 5.25 15.53
C HIS A 181 10.67 4.05 15.74
N SER A 182 11.91 4.11 15.22
CA SER A 182 12.86 3.00 15.32
C SER A 182 13.23 2.61 16.77
N ASP A 183 13.26 3.58 17.69
CA ASP A 183 13.52 3.32 19.12
C ASP A 183 12.40 2.52 19.80
N LEU A 184 11.14 2.68 19.37
CA LEU A 184 10.02 1.90 19.92
C LEU A 184 10.17 0.42 19.60
N ALA A 185 10.60 0.10 18.38
CA ALA A 185 10.88 -1.29 17.99
C ALA A 185 12.07 -1.88 18.75
N ARG A 186 13.16 -1.10 18.91
CA ARG A 186 14.36 -1.53 19.65
C ARG A 186 14.06 -1.79 21.13
N GLY A 187 13.32 -0.87 21.75
CA GLY A 187 12.96 -0.92 23.16
C GLY A 187 11.68 -1.69 23.46
N PHE A 188 11.05 -2.33 22.47
CA PHE A 188 9.71 -2.93 22.63
C PHE A 188 9.66 -3.94 23.78
N ILE A 189 8.66 -3.78 24.64
CA ILE A 189 8.33 -4.69 25.74
C ILE A 189 7.04 -5.45 25.42
N LYS A 190 5.96 -4.72 25.16
CA LYS A 190 4.61 -5.21 24.83
C LYS A 190 3.87 -4.14 24.02
N GLY A 191 2.81 -4.52 23.33
CA GLY A 191 1.84 -3.58 22.79
C GLY A 191 0.49 -3.73 23.47
N ASP A 192 -0.26 -2.64 23.58
CA ASP A 192 -1.69 -2.67 23.83
C ASP A 192 -2.40 -2.35 22.51
N VAL A 193 -3.36 -3.17 22.11
CA VAL A 193 -4.17 -2.95 20.91
C VAL A 193 -5.66 -2.91 21.26
N VAL A 194 -6.41 -2.08 20.56
CA VAL A 194 -7.87 -1.95 20.68
C VAL A 194 -8.47 -1.88 19.28
N ASP A 195 -9.53 -2.63 19.04
CA ASP A 195 -10.27 -2.53 17.77
C ASP A 195 -10.93 -1.14 17.65
N PHE A 196 -11.05 -0.63 16.42
CA PHE A 196 -11.52 0.73 16.18
C PHE A 196 -12.87 1.05 16.84
N ASP A 197 -13.86 0.19 16.59
CA ASP A 197 -15.23 0.39 17.08
C ASP A 197 -15.27 0.34 18.61
N ASP A 198 -14.55 -0.59 19.22
CA ASP A 198 -14.44 -0.71 20.69
C ASP A 198 -13.77 0.52 21.33
N TYR A 199 -12.79 1.12 20.64
CA TYR A 199 -12.16 2.36 21.09
C TYR A 199 -13.14 3.54 21.07
N LEU A 200 -14.01 3.63 20.06
CA LEU A 200 -15.00 4.70 19.95
C LEU A 200 -16.02 4.67 21.11
N GLU A 201 -16.33 3.49 21.63
CA GLU A 201 -17.23 3.29 22.79
C GLU A 201 -16.57 3.61 24.16
N CYS A 202 -15.26 3.86 24.17
CA CYS A 202 -14.52 4.27 25.36
C CYS A 202 -14.22 5.77 25.33
N HIS A 203 -14.05 6.41 26.48
CA HIS A 203 -13.65 7.82 26.57
C HIS A 203 -12.20 8.04 26.12
N ASN A 204 -11.30 7.11 26.43
CA ASN A 204 -9.89 7.14 26.02
C ASN A 204 -9.25 5.74 26.17
N PHE A 205 -8.00 5.60 25.73
CA PHE A 205 -7.27 4.34 25.78
C PHE A 205 -7.10 3.76 27.20
N ASN A 206 -6.95 4.61 28.23
CA ASN A 206 -6.85 4.15 29.63
C ASN A 206 -8.14 3.48 30.11
N GLU A 207 -9.29 3.97 29.64
CA GLU A 207 -10.57 3.32 29.93
C GLU A 207 -10.67 1.96 29.23
N CYS A 208 -10.21 1.84 27.97
CA CYS A 208 -10.14 0.54 27.27
C CYS A 208 -9.33 -0.48 28.09
N LYS A 209 -8.19 -0.07 28.66
CA LYS A 209 -7.37 -0.91 29.55
C LYS A 209 -8.13 -1.28 30.83
N SER A 210 -8.78 -0.31 31.46
CA SER A 210 -9.51 -0.53 32.72
C SER A 210 -10.73 -1.44 32.56
N LYS A 211 -11.39 -1.39 31.40
CA LYS A 211 -12.52 -2.26 31.02
C LYS A 211 -12.09 -3.64 30.52
N GLY A 212 -10.78 -3.89 30.32
CA GLY A 212 -10.28 -5.14 29.75
C GLY A 212 -10.55 -5.32 28.26
N ILE A 213 -10.90 -4.23 27.55
CA ILE A 213 -11.12 -4.19 26.10
C ILE A 213 -9.77 -4.17 25.38
N ALA A 214 -8.79 -3.45 25.92
CA ALA A 214 -7.44 -3.43 25.36
C ALA A 214 -6.75 -4.79 25.54
N ARG A 215 -6.26 -5.35 24.44
CA ARG A 215 -5.51 -6.61 24.42
C ARG A 215 -4.02 -6.31 24.55
N VAL A 216 -3.36 -6.94 25.52
CA VAL A 216 -1.89 -6.91 25.63
C VAL A 216 -1.33 -7.98 24.69
N VAL A 217 -0.47 -7.58 23.77
CA VAL A 217 0.08 -8.46 22.74
C VAL A 217 1.61 -8.52 22.78
N ASP A 218 2.13 -9.65 22.30
CA ASP A 218 3.55 -9.95 22.17
C ASP A 218 4.11 -9.55 20.80
N ARG A 219 5.43 -9.74 20.62
CA ARG A 219 6.18 -9.27 19.45
C ARG A 219 5.70 -9.86 18.13
N ASP A 220 5.14 -11.06 18.16
CA ASP A 220 4.66 -11.84 17.01
C ASP A 220 3.20 -11.55 16.62
N TYR A 221 2.53 -10.66 17.37
CA TYR A 221 1.15 -10.32 17.07
C TYR A 221 1.04 -9.59 15.74
N VAL A 222 0.22 -10.15 14.85
CA VAL A 222 -0.15 -9.54 13.58
C VAL A 222 -1.23 -8.50 13.84
N VAL A 223 -0.88 -7.24 13.61
CA VAL A 223 -1.81 -6.11 13.75
C VAL A 223 -2.92 -6.24 12.72
N GLN A 224 -4.15 -5.96 13.14
CA GLN A 224 -5.32 -5.94 12.26
C GLN A 224 -5.58 -4.53 11.75
N ALA A 225 -6.25 -4.44 10.60
CA ALA A 225 -6.61 -3.16 10.02
C ALA A 225 -7.47 -2.35 11.00
N ASN A 226 -7.19 -1.06 11.08
CA ASN A 226 -7.86 -0.06 11.90
C ASN A 226 -7.66 -0.18 13.42
N GLU A 227 -6.83 -1.10 13.93
CA GLU A 227 -6.52 -1.14 15.36
C GLU A 227 -5.84 0.16 15.84
N ILE A 228 -6.18 0.58 17.06
CA ILE A 228 -5.45 1.61 17.79
C ILE A 228 -4.38 0.94 18.64
N ILE A 229 -3.14 1.44 18.57
CA ILE A 229 -1.99 0.84 19.24
C ILE A 229 -1.34 1.82 20.22
N GLU A 230 -1.00 1.31 21.42
CA GLU A 230 -0.02 1.93 22.32
C GLU A 230 1.16 0.97 22.53
N ILE A 231 2.38 1.46 22.30
CA ILE A 231 3.60 0.67 22.48
C ILE A 231 4.20 0.91 23.87
N ARG A 232 4.48 -0.18 24.60
CA ARG A 232 5.27 -0.14 25.83
C ARG A 232 6.72 -0.44 25.48
N PHE A 233 7.63 0.47 25.83
CA PHE A 233 9.03 0.36 25.48
C PHE A 233 9.94 0.89 26.60
N ASN A 234 11.21 0.50 26.58
CA ASN A 234 12.25 1.06 27.42
C ASN A 234 13.50 1.32 26.58
N VAL A 235 14.12 2.49 26.76
CA VAL A 235 15.29 2.96 26.01
C VAL A 235 16.49 3.08 26.94
#